data_AF-A0AA38C4Q8-F1
#
_entry.id   AF-A0AA38C4Q8-F1
#
_cell.length_a   1.000
_cell.length_b   1.000
_cell.length_c   1.000
_cell.angle_alpha   90.00
_cell.angle_beta   90.00
_cell.angle_gamma   90.00
#
_symmetry.space_group_name_H-M   'P 1'
#
loop_
_entity.id
_entity.type
_entity.pdbx_description
1 polymer ?
#
loop_
_entity_poly.entity_id
_entity_poly.type
_entity_poly.pdbx_seq_one_letter_code
_entity_poly.pdbx_strand_id
1 'polypeptide(L)'
;WNSWNHFGCNVDEKIIRETADALISTGISKLGYTYINIDDCWAELERDKTGKVVPRASTFPSGIRALADYVHQKGLKLGIYSDAGQYTCQKQPGSLGFEEKDAHTFAEWGIDYLKYDNCFDDGSKPESRYPRMRDALLRTGRPIFYSICEWGVDNPATWAPNVGNSWRTTTDIENKWE
;
A
#
# COMPACT_ATOMS: atom_id res chain seq x y z
N TRP A 1 8.28 -2.85 -8.10
CA TRP A 1 9.16 -1.86 -7.44
C TRP A 1 8.38 -1.23 -6.29
N ASN A 2 9.06 -0.88 -5.20
CA ASN A 2 8.47 -0.21 -4.04
C ASN A 2 9.39 0.96 -3.63
N SER A 3 8.80 2.08 -3.20
CA SER A 3 9.54 3.33 -2.93
C SER A 3 10.43 3.31 -1.67
N TRP A 4 10.14 2.46 -0.69
CA TRP A 4 10.64 2.60 0.69
C TRP A 4 12.16 2.57 0.81
N ASN A 5 12.81 1.49 0.35
CA ASN A 5 14.24 1.26 0.61
C ASN A 5 15.18 2.31 0.01
N HIS A 6 14.70 3.10 -0.95
CA HIS A 6 15.50 4.15 -1.58
C HIS A 6 15.04 5.56 -1.17
N PHE A 7 13.73 5.80 -1.15
CA PHE A 7 13.19 7.15 -0.96
C PHE A 7 12.67 7.40 0.47
N GLY A 8 12.28 6.37 1.22
CA GLY A 8 11.61 6.53 2.51
C GLY A 8 10.45 7.53 2.41
N CYS A 9 10.39 8.48 3.34
CA CYS A 9 9.41 9.57 3.30
C CYS A 9 9.66 10.67 2.24
N ASN A 10 10.77 10.62 1.50
CA ASN A 10 11.06 11.56 0.42
C ASN A 10 10.50 11.05 -0.92
N VAL A 11 9.27 10.52 -0.91
CA VAL A 11 8.55 10.08 -2.10
C VAL A 11 7.55 11.14 -2.54
N ASP A 12 7.45 11.38 -3.84
CA ASP A 12 6.48 12.30 -4.43
C ASP A 12 5.94 11.75 -5.77
N GLU A 13 4.94 12.43 -6.32
CA GLU A 13 4.30 12.06 -7.58
C GLU A 13 5.30 12.01 -8.75
N LYS A 14 6.28 12.93 -8.77
CA LYS A 14 7.28 12.99 -9.84
C LYS A 14 8.14 11.73 -9.83
N ILE A 15 8.62 11.30 -8.66
CA ILE A 15 9.39 10.07 -8.49
C ILE A 15 8.62 8.86 -9.00
N ILE A 16 7.32 8.75 -8.68
CA ILE A 16 6.50 7.62 -9.14
C ILE A 16 6.34 7.63 -10.66
N ARG A 17 6.12 8.81 -11.26
CA ARG A 17 6.00 8.95 -12.72
C ARG A 17 7.31 8.61 -13.43
N GLU A 18 8.43 9.15 -12.97
CA GLU A 18 9.76 8.88 -13.53
C GLU A 18 10.14 7.40 -13.39
N THR A 19 9.77 6.77 -12.26
CA THR A 19 9.95 5.33 -12.06
C THR A 19 9.12 4.52 -13.06
N ALA A 20 7.87 4.93 -13.33
CA ALA A 20 7.03 4.30 -14.34
C ALA A 20 7.63 4.41 -15.74
N ASP A 21 8.12 5.60 -16.12
CA ASP A 21 8.85 5.80 -17.38
C ASP A 21 10.12 4.95 -17.47
N ALA A 22 10.87 4.84 -16.36
CA ALA A 22 12.08 4.02 -16.30
C ALA A 22 11.76 2.53 -16.50
N LEU A 23 10.72 1.99 -15.85
CA LEU A 23 10.33 0.58 -16.02
C LEU A 23 10.02 0.25 -17.48
N ILE A 24 9.40 1.18 -18.23
CA ILE A 24 9.12 1.01 -19.66
C ILE A 24 10.39 1.14 -20.51
N SER A 25 11.10 2.26 -20.37
CA SER A 25 12.23 2.62 -21.25
C SER A 25 13.43 1.69 -21.09
N THR A 26 13.67 1.17 -19.89
CA THR A 26 14.73 0.19 -19.62
C THR A 26 14.35 -1.24 -20.04
N GLY A 27 13.08 -1.48 -20.38
CA GLY A 27 12.57 -2.81 -20.73
C GLY A 27 12.31 -3.73 -19.53
N ILE A 28 12.50 -3.27 -18.29
CA ILE A 28 12.22 -4.04 -17.07
C ILE A 28 10.76 -4.51 -17.02
N SER A 29 9.81 -3.69 -17.50
CA SER A 29 8.40 -4.09 -17.57
C SER A 29 8.17 -5.30 -18.49
N LYS A 30 8.96 -5.45 -19.56
CA LYS A 30 8.88 -6.59 -20.49
C LYS A 30 9.38 -7.90 -19.86
N LEU A 31 10.08 -7.80 -18.73
CA LEU A 31 10.52 -8.95 -17.93
C LEU A 31 9.50 -9.34 -16.84
N GLY A 32 8.33 -8.69 -16.79
CA GLY A 32 7.24 -9.03 -15.87
C GLY A 32 7.11 -8.12 -14.64
N TYR A 33 7.96 -7.10 -14.50
CA TYR A 33 7.85 -6.13 -13.41
C TYR A 33 6.78 -5.08 -13.73
N THR A 34 5.55 -5.31 -13.25
CA THR A 34 4.40 -4.46 -13.59
C THR A 34 3.90 -3.56 -12.45
N TYR A 35 4.25 -3.86 -11.20
CA TYR A 35 3.79 -3.09 -10.04
C TYR A 35 4.77 -1.99 -9.64
N ILE A 36 4.24 -0.80 -9.40
CA ILE A 36 4.91 0.35 -8.80
C ILE A 36 4.15 0.69 -7.53
N ASN A 37 4.77 0.47 -6.38
CA ASN A 37 4.10 0.57 -5.08
C ASN A 37 4.61 1.81 -4.34
N ILE A 38 3.68 2.70 -3.99
CA ILE A 38 3.91 3.79 -3.04
C ILE A 38 3.86 3.18 -1.64
N ASP A 39 4.94 3.33 -0.88
CA ASP A 39 5.00 2.92 0.53
C ASP A 39 4.48 4.03 1.46
N ASP A 40 4.82 4.02 2.75
CA ASP A 40 4.38 5.02 3.72
C ASP A 40 4.76 6.47 3.31
N CYS A 41 4.25 7.45 4.07
CA CYS A 41 4.48 8.88 3.90
C CYS A 41 3.75 9.57 2.73
N TRP A 42 2.76 8.92 2.11
CA TRP A 42 2.01 9.49 0.97
C TRP A 42 0.79 10.36 1.36
N ALA A 43 0.22 10.15 2.55
CA ALA A 43 -1.01 10.80 2.98
C ALA A 43 -0.80 12.12 3.76
N GLU A 44 -1.86 12.91 3.90
CA GLU A 44 -1.93 13.93 4.95
C GLU A 44 -1.93 13.27 6.34
N LEU A 45 -1.51 14.02 7.36
CA LEU A 45 -1.49 13.52 8.75
C LEU A 45 -2.89 13.32 9.33
N GLU A 46 -3.88 13.98 8.76
CA GLU A 46 -5.27 13.93 9.20
C GLU A 46 -6.17 13.45 8.06
N ARG A 47 -7.21 12.70 8.42
CA ARG A 47 -8.30 12.37 7.51
C ARG A 47 -9.11 13.63 7.19
N ASP A 48 -9.82 13.63 6.07
CA ASP A 48 -10.76 14.72 5.78
C ASP A 48 -11.97 14.71 6.72
N LYS A 49 -12.85 15.71 6.58
CA LYS A 49 -14.08 15.85 7.38
C LYS A 49 -15.05 14.68 7.23
N THR A 50 -14.92 13.87 6.19
CA THR A 50 -15.72 12.66 5.96
C THR A 50 -15.04 11.40 6.50
N GLY A 51 -13.83 11.53 7.04
CA GLY A 51 -13.01 10.45 7.56
C GLY A 51 -12.26 9.66 6.50
N LYS A 52 -12.13 10.16 5.26
CA LYS A 52 -11.31 9.52 4.22
C LYS A 52 -9.84 9.88 4.40
N VAL A 53 -8.95 8.94 4.06
CA VAL A 53 -7.54 9.24 3.84
C VAL A 53 -7.39 10.18 2.64
N VAL A 54 -6.46 11.12 2.73
CA VAL A 54 -6.22 12.14 1.70
C VAL A 54 -4.75 12.12 1.32
N PRO A 55 -4.39 12.11 0.02
CA PRO A 55 -3.00 12.24 -0.38
C PRO A 55 -2.45 13.61 -0.02
N ARG A 56 -1.17 13.66 0.35
CA ARG A 56 -0.52 14.92 0.71
C ARG A 56 -0.37 15.82 -0.52
N ALA A 57 -1.08 16.94 -0.55
CA ALA A 57 -1.17 17.78 -1.74
C ALA A 57 0.18 18.40 -2.16
N SER A 58 1.10 18.59 -1.22
CA SER A 58 2.45 19.12 -1.50
C SER A 58 3.37 18.12 -2.21
N THR A 59 3.07 16.82 -2.16
CA THR A 59 3.87 15.74 -2.78
C THR A 59 3.12 14.99 -3.86
N PHE A 60 1.79 14.91 -3.77
CA PHE A 60 0.89 14.31 -4.74
C PHE A 60 -0.17 15.32 -5.22
N PRO A 61 0.26 16.41 -5.90
CA PRO A 61 -0.61 17.54 -6.23
C PRO A 61 -1.76 17.20 -7.19
N SER A 62 -1.63 16.15 -8.01
CA SER A 62 -2.74 15.69 -8.87
C SER A 62 -3.67 14.68 -8.19
N GLY A 63 -3.29 14.20 -7.00
CA GLY A 63 -3.96 13.13 -6.28
C GLY A 63 -3.67 11.73 -6.84
N ILE A 64 -4.01 10.70 -6.06
CA ILE A 64 -3.65 9.31 -6.38
C ILE A 64 -4.37 8.78 -7.62
N ARG A 65 -5.63 9.18 -7.84
CA ARG A 65 -6.39 8.73 -9.01
C ARG A 65 -5.71 9.13 -10.33
N ALA A 66 -5.31 10.39 -10.45
CA ALA A 66 -4.63 10.88 -11.66
C ALA A 66 -3.26 10.21 -11.86
N LEU A 67 -2.57 9.88 -10.76
CA LEU A 67 -1.33 9.11 -10.80
C LEU A 67 -1.57 7.65 -11.24
N ALA A 68 -2.62 7.00 -10.73
CA ALA A 68 -3.01 5.65 -11.13
C ALA A 68 -3.35 5.60 -12.63
N ASP A 69 -4.15 6.55 -13.12
CA ASP A 69 -4.51 6.65 -14.54
C ASP A 69 -3.26 6.76 -15.43
N TYR A 70 -2.26 7.55 -15.03
CA TYR A 70 -0.99 7.67 -15.75
C TYR A 70 -0.19 6.36 -15.74
N VAL A 71 -0.12 5.67 -14.60
CA VAL A 71 0.57 4.37 -14.49
C VAL A 71 -0.13 3.31 -15.34
N HIS A 72 -1.46 3.28 -15.34
CA HIS A 72 -2.26 2.35 -16.16
C HIS A 72 -2.12 2.60 -17.66
N GLN A 73 -2.02 3.85 -18.10
CA GLN A 73 -1.76 4.18 -19.52
C GLN A 73 -0.45 3.61 -20.04
N LYS A 74 0.49 3.26 -19.15
CA LYS A 74 1.76 2.59 -19.48
C LYS A 74 1.68 1.07 -19.42
N GLY A 75 0.51 0.51 -19.13
CA GLY A 75 0.31 -0.92 -18.91
C GLY A 75 0.87 -1.43 -17.57
N LEU A 76 1.16 -0.52 -16.64
CA LEU A 76 1.66 -0.83 -15.29
C LEU A 76 0.52 -0.80 -14.27
N LYS A 77 0.83 -1.15 -13.02
CA LYS A 77 -0.11 -1.22 -11.89
C LYS A 77 0.39 -0.39 -10.73
N LEU A 78 -0.52 0.33 -10.07
CA LEU A 78 -0.18 1.21 -8.94
C LEU A 78 -0.56 0.52 -7.62
N GLY A 79 0.40 0.41 -6.72
CA GLY A 79 0.18 -0.01 -5.34
C GLY A 79 0.21 1.16 -4.36
N ILE A 80 -0.50 0.99 -3.25
CA ILE A 80 -0.52 1.91 -2.12
C ILE A 80 -0.23 1.16 -0.82
N TYR A 81 -0.06 1.93 0.25
CA TYR A 81 0.26 1.47 1.58
C TYR A 81 -0.76 1.97 2.60
N SER A 82 -1.10 1.12 3.54
CA SER A 82 -1.76 1.49 4.80
C SER A 82 -1.35 0.51 5.91
N ASP A 83 -1.97 0.64 7.06
CA ASP A 83 -1.66 -0.12 8.26
C ASP A 83 -2.93 -0.72 8.89
N ALA A 84 -2.80 -1.91 9.45
CA ALA A 84 -3.78 -2.59 10.29
C ALA A 84 -3.81 -2.03 11.73
N GLY A 85 -3.25 -0.86 11.99
CA GLY A 85 -3.38 -0.09 13.23
C GLY A 85 -4.05 1.27 13.06
N GLN A 86 -4.07 2.03 14.15
CA GLN A 86 -4.63 3.40 14.18
C GLN A 86 -3.81 4.39 13.35
N TYR A 87 -2.50 4.15 13.27
CA TYR A 87 -1.56 4.95 12.52
C TYR A 87 -0.64 4.03 11.71
N THR A 88 -0.09 4.54 10.63
CA THR A 88 1.02 3.89 9.94
C THR A 88 2.29 3.92 10.77
N CYS A 89 3.29 3.13 10.38
CA CYS A 89 4.61 3.17 11.01
C CYS A 89 5.25 4.57 11.02
N GLN A 90 4.92 5.44 10.04
CA GLN A 90 5.32 6.86 9.99
C GLN A 90 4.24 7.85 10.48
N LYS A 91 3.26 7.35 11.24
CA LYS A 91 2.24 8.12 11.96
C LYS A 91 1.26 8.90 11.07
N GLN A 92 1.06 8.45 9.84
CA GLN A 92 -0.09 8.85 9.02
C GLN A 92 -1.34 8.06 9.45
N PRO A 93 -2.57 8.43 9.02
CA PRO A 93 -3.75 7.65 9.37
C PRO A 93 -3.65 6.20 8.88
N GLY A 94 -3.71 5.24 9.81
CA GLY A 94 -3.87 3.81 9.51
C GLY A 94 -5.34 3.46 9.27
N SER A 95 -5.64 2.24 8.84
CA SER A 95 -7.00 1.85 8.42
C SER A 95 -7.77 1.01 9.44
N LEU A 96 -7.24 0.77 10.65
CA LEU A 96 -7.96 0.01 11.68
C LEU A 96 -9.29 0.69 12.04
N GLY A 97 -10.41 0.00 11.84
CA GLY A 97 -11.76 0.54 12.04
C GLY A 97 -12.29 1.41 10.88
N PHE A 98 -11.49 1.61 9.83
CA PHE A 98 -11.85 2.36 8.61
C PHE A 98 -11.74 1.49 7.35
N GLU A 99 -11.64 0.18 7.48
CA GLU A 99 -11.28 -0.76 6.42
C GLU A 99 -12.19 -0.62 5.19
N GLU A 100 -13.51 -0.62 5.39
CA GLU A 100 -14.49 -0.42 4.30
C GLU A 100 -14.27 0.89 3.55
N LYS A 101 -14.11 1.98 4.30
CA LYS A 101 -14.02 3.33 3.75
C LYS A 101 -12.72 3.49 2.97
N ASP A 102 -11.63 2.99 3.50
CA ASP A 102 -10.32 3.10 2.88
C ASP A 102 -10.21 2.17 1.67
N ALA A 103 -10.72 0.93 1.77
CA ALA A 103 -10.80 0.03 0.61
C ALA A 103 -11.61 0.65 -0.54
N HIS A 104 -12.79 1.22 -0.26
CA HIS A 104 -13.56 1.95 -1.26
C HIS A 104 -12.79 3.13 -1.85
N THR A 105 -12.09 3.91 -1.02
CA THR A 105 -11.26 5.04 -1.48
C THR A 105 -10.13 4.57 -2.41
N PHE A 106 -9.45 3.47 -2.06
CA PHE A 106 -8.39 2.90 -2.89
C PHE A 106 -8.94 2.36 -4.22
N ALA A 107 -10.11 1.72 -4.20
CA ALA A 107 -10.78 1.25 -5.41
C ALA A 107 -11.24 2.42 -6.31
N GLU A 108 -11.79 3.50 -5.73
CA GLU A 108 -12.16 4.74 -6.43
C GLU A 108 -10.96 5.40 -7.11
N TRP A 109 -9.78 5.32 -6.52
CA TRP A 109 -8.54 5.82 -7.10
C TRP A 109 -7.90 4.87 -8.12
N GLY A 110 -8.41 3.64 -8.27
CA GLY A 110 -7.86 2.67 -9.20
C GLY A 110 -6.61 1.95 -8.71
N ILE A 111 -6.40 1.84 -7.39
CA ILE A 111 -5.29 1.06 -6.83
C ILE A 111 -5.40 -0.42 -7.23
N ASP A 112 -4.26 -1.06 -7.48
CA ASP A 112 -4.16 -2.47 -7.88
C ASP A 112 -3.49 -3.36 -6.84
N TYR A 113 -2.88 -2.76 -5.82
CA TYR A 113 -2.12 -3.44 -4.77
C TYR A 113 -2.19 -2.67 -3.46
N LEU A 114 -2.44 -3.36 -2.35
CA LEU A 114 -2.33 -2.81 -1.00
C LEU A 114 -1.25 -3.56 -0.21
N LYS A 115 -0.19 -2.86 0.20
CA LYS A 115 0.66 -3.29 1.32
C LYS A 115 -0.02 -2.86 2.62
N TYR A 116 -0.21 -3.80 3.55
CA TYR A 116 -0.96 -3.56 4.78
C TYR A 116 -0.12 -3.94 5.99
N ASP A 117 0.41 -2.92 6.66
CA ASP A 117 1.37 -3.04 7.76
C ASP A 117 0.72 -3.34 9.11
N ASN A 118 1.52 -3.37 10.17
CA ASN A 118 1.09 -3.83 11.49
C ASN A 118 1.56 -2.93 12.66
N CYS A 119 1.84 -1.65 12.43
CA CYS A 119 2.21 -0.72 13.50
C CYS A 119 0.96 -0.20 14.23
N PHE A 120 1.10 0.25 15.49
CA PHE A 120 0.03 0.93 16.25
C PHE A 120 -1.32 0.18 16.29
N ASP A 121 -1.28 -1.15 16.42
CA ASP A 121 -2.47 -1.97 16.60
C ASP A 121 -3.16 -1.73 17.96
N ASP A 122 -4.37 -2.27 18.10
CA ASP A 122 -5.19 -2.19 19.32
C ASP A 122 -4.96 -3.35 20.30
N GLY A 123 -3.85 -4.10 20.15
CA GLY A 123 -3.54 -5.32 20.88
C GLY A 123 -4.24 -6.57 20.32
N SER A 124 -5.08 -6.43 19.29
CA SER A 124 -5.70 -7.59 18.65
C SER A 124 -4.74 -8.28 17.67
N LYS A 125 -4.90 -9.61 17.56
CA LYS A 125 -4.04 -10.44 16.73
C LYS A 125 -4.17 -10.11 15.23
N PRO A 126 -3.09 -10.24 14.45
CA PRO A 126 -3.13 -10.12 12.99
C PRO A 126 -4.24 -10.97 12.35
N GLU A 127 -4.38 -12.23 12.76
CA GLU A 127 -5.40 -13.16 12.26
C GLU A 127 -6.84 -12.64 12.41
N SER A 128 -7.08 -11.69 13.33
CA SER A 128 -8.39 -11.03 13.51
C SER A 128 -8.54 -9.73 12.72
N ARG A 129 -7.44 -9.03 12.42
CA ARG A 129 -7.46 -7.71 11.75
C ARG A 129 -7.36 -7.81 10.24
N TYR A 130 -6.41 -8.60 9.73
CA TYR A 130 -6.17 -8.73 8.29
C TYR A 130 -7.39 -9.24 7.50
N PRO A 131 -8.22 -10.18 7.99
CA PRO A 131 -9.44 -10.58 7.29
C PRO A 131 -10.45 -9.44 7.09
N ARG A 132 -10.48 -8.43 7.98
CA ARG A 132 -11.41 -7.29 7.86
C ARG A 132 -11.12 -6.48 6.60
N MET A 133 -9.84 -6.16 6.39
CA MET A 133 -9.40 -5.45 5.19
C MET A 133 -9.49 -6.32 3.94
N ARG A 134 -9.22 -7.64 4.01
CA ARG A 134 -9.52 -8.56 2.90
C ARG A 134 -10.99 -8.44 2.46
N ASP A 135 -11.92 -8.55 3.40
CA ASP A 135 -13.35 -8.53 3.09
C ASP A 135 -13.77 -7.16 2.53
N ALA A 136 -13.21 -6.08 3.06
CA ALA A 136 -13.39 -4.73 2.54
C ALA A 136 -12.92 -4.60 1.09
N LEU A 137 -11.71 -5.05 0.78
CA LEU A 137 -11.17 -5.03 -0.59
C LEU A 137 -12.04 -5.85 -1.55
N LEU A 138 -12.46 -7.05 -1.15
CA LEU A 138 -13.35 -7.90 -1.96
C LEU A 138 -14.70 -7.23 -2.24
N ARG A 139 -15.28 -6.54 -1.24
CA ARG A 139 -16.55 -5.82 -1.38
C ARG A 139 -16.49 -4.65 -2.38
N THR A 140 -15.31 -4.08 -2.63
CA THR A 140 -15.18 -3.02 -3.64
C THR A 140 -15.46 -3.49 -5.07
N GLY A 141 -15.34 -4.80 -5.34
CA GLY A 141 -15.45 -5.37 -6.68
C GLY A 141 -14.25 -5.11 -7.59
N ARG A 142 -13.24 -4.32 -7.16
CA ARG A 142 -11.98 -4.14 -7.87
C ARG A 142 -10.97 -5.19 -7.38
N PRO A 143 -10.32 -5.97 -8.26
CA PRO A 143 -9.21 -6.82 -7.87
C PRO A 143 -8.03 -5.97 -7.37
N ILE A 144 -7.74 -6.06 -6.06
CA ILE A 144 -6.60 -5.40 -5.43
C ILE A 144 -5.74 -6.50 -4.80
N PHE A 145 -4.48 -6.61 -5.23
CA PHE A 145 -3.53 -7.58 -4.67
C PHE A 145 -3.26 -7.22 -3.21
N TYR A 146 -3.48 -8.16 -2.30
CA TYR A 146 -3.41 -7.89 -0.86
C TYR A 146 -2.14 -8.49 -0.24
N SER A 147 -1.24 -7.62 0.20
CA SER A 147 0.06 -7.98 0.78
C SER A 147 0.11 -7.69 2.27
N ILE A 148 0.09 -8.77 3.05
CA ILE A 148 0.15 -8.76 4.52
C ILE A 148 1.58 -8.44 4.98
N CYS A 149 1.74 -7.52 5.93
CA CYS A 149 3.02 -7.08 6.44
C CYS A 149 2.99 -7.01 7.97
N GLU A 150 2.92 -8.17 8.64
CA GLU A 150 3.01 -8.24 10.12
C GLU A 150 4.35 -8.76 10.64
N TRP A 151 5.34 -8.91 9.74
CA TRP A 151 6.71 -9.30 10.04
C TRP A 151 6.93 -10.74 10.56
N GLY A 152 5.95 -11.63 10.41
CA GLY A 152 6.01 -13.01 10.90
C GLY A 152 5.42 -13.21 12.31
N VAL A 153 4.87 -12.15 12.90
CA VAL A 153 4.09 -12.17 14.14
C VAL A 153 2.90 -13.14 14.02
N ASP A 154 2.72 -13.96 15.05
CA ASP A 154 1.64 -14.95 15.14
C ASP A 154 1.60 -15.93 13.94
N ASN A 155 2.78 -16.29 13.40
CA ASN A 155 2.98 -17.36 12.42
C ASN A 155 2.05 -17.27 11.18
N PRO A 156 2.18 -16.24 10.34
CA PRO A 156 1.29 -16.00 9.19
C PRO A 156 1.15 -17.18 8.23
N ALA A 157 2.15 -18.07 8.14
CA ALA A 157 2.07 -19.27 7.33
C ALA A 157 0.86 -20.17 7.66
N THR A 158 0.28 -20.09 8.87
CA THR A 158 -0.87 -20.91 9.26
C THR A 158 -2.22 -20.31 8.88
N TRP A 159 -2.30 -19.00 8.59
CA TRP A 159 -3.58 -18.30 8.38
C TRP A 159 -3.61 -17.38 7.15
N ALA A 160 -2.49 -16.71 6.83
CA ALA A 160 -2.40 -15.74 5.73
C ALA A 160 -2.73 -16.28 4.33
N PRO A 161 -2.50 -17.58 3.98
CA PRO A 161 -2.90 -18.12 2.67
C PRO A 161 -4.39 -17.99 2.36
N ASN A 162 -5.25 -17.94 3.39
CA ASN A 162 -6.70 -17.77 3.25
C ASN A 162 -7.15 -16.29 3.33
N VAL A 163 -6.18 -15.37 3.46
CA VAL A 163 -6.45 -13.96 3.74
C VAL A 163 -5.89 -13.03 2.68
N GLY A 164 -4.60 -13.16 2.35
CA GLY A 164 -3.90 -12.30 1.40
C GLY A 164 -3.27 -13.07 0.25
N ASN A 165 -2.73 -12.35 -0.71
CA ASN A 165 -2.01 -12.92 -1.85
C ASN A 165 -0.51 -13.11 -1.54
N SER A 166 0.02 -12.40 -0.54
CA SER A 166 1.35 -12.60 0.02
C SER A 166 1.40 -12.17 1.49
N TRP A 167 2.40 -12.63 2.22
CA TRP A 167 2.71 -12.16 3.56
C TRP A 167 4.23 -12.05 3.76
N ARG A 168 4.64 -11.06 4.56
CA ARG A 168 6.01 -10.96 5.08
C ARG A 168 6.27 -12.09 6.06
N THR A 169 7.50 -12.60 6.07
CA THR A 169 7.91 -13.69 6.97
C THR A 169 8.95 -13.27 8.01
N THR A 170 9.43 -12.03 7.92
CA THR A 170 10.49 -11.48 8.78
C THR A 170 10.28 -9.98 9.01
N THR A 171 11.04 -9.43 9.96
CA THR A 171 11.27 -7.99 10.13
C THR A 171 11.85 -7.35 8.87
N ASP A 172 11.94 -6.03 8.87
CA ASP A 172 12.47 -5.27 7.74
C ASP A 172 13.91 -5.66 7.40
N ILE A 173 14.18 -5.70 6.10
CA ILE A 173 15.50 -5.98 5.56
C ILE A 173 16.37 -4.73 5.68
N GLU A 174 17.67 -4.92 5.88
CA GLU A 174 18.68 -3.86 5.83
C GLU A 174 19.63 -4.12 4.66
N ASN A 175 20.25 -3.06 4.12
CA ASN A 175 21.26 -3.18 3.06
C ASN A 175 22.62 -3.61 3.64
N LYS A 176 22.64 -4.77 4.29
CA LYS A 176 23.82 -5.43 4.85
C LYS A 176 23.70 -6.92 4.63
N TRP A 177 24.85 -7.58 4.57
CA TRP A 177 24.90 -9.03 4.35
C TRP A 177 24.51 -9.82 5.61
N GLU A 178 24.89 -9.33 6.80
CA GLU A 178 24.63 -9.91 8.12
C GLU A 178 24.08 -8.85 9.09
#